data_AF-A0A0D1XU96-F1
#
_entry.id   AF-A0A0D1XU96-F1
#
_cell.length_a   1.000
_cell.length_b   1.000
_cell.length_c   1.000
_cell.angle_alpha   90.00
_cell.angle_beta   90.00
_cell.angle_gamma   90.00
#
_symmetry.space_group_name_H-M   'P 1'
#
loop_
_entity.id
_entity.type
_entity.pdbx_description
1 polymer ?
#
loop_
_entity_poly.entity_id
_entity_poly.type
_entity_poly.pdbx_seq_one_letter_code
_entity_poly.pdbx_strand_id
1 'polypeptide(L)'
;MPDKSNKDIQRSGQEIGNKTYETSDYQAKSQASGGLATTHEQVSDVYMEGTVEATIEHSENADGDLKIPEQSYKIASDRETE
;
A
#
# COMPACT_ATOMS: atom_id res chain seq x y z
N MET A 1 -10.39 -31.99 18.27
CA MET A 1 -9.66 -30.70 18.19
C MET A 1 -10.59 -29.63 18.74
N PRO A 2 -10.18 -28.79 19.70
CA PRO A 2 -11.11 -27.81 20.27
C PRO A 2 -11.39 -26.71 19.25
N ASP A 3 -12.67 -26.49 19.01
CA ASP A 3 -13.23 -25.40 18.22
C ASP A 3 -12.85 -24.08 18.90
N LYS A 4 -12.05 -23.23 18.21
CA LYS A 4 -11.65 -21.93 18.76
C LYS A 4 -12.92 -21.11 18.93
N SER A 5 -13.29 -20.84 20.18
CA SER A 5 -14.52 -20.16 20.52
C SER A 5 -14.64 -18.86 19.71
N ASN A 6 -15.80 -18.59 19.13
CA ASN A 6 -16.09 -17.42 18.28
C ASN A 6 -15.57 -16.08 18.89
N LYS A 7 -15.50 -16.02 20.22
CA LYS A 7 -14.95 -14.90 20.99
C LYS A 7 -13.46 -14.64 20.73
N ASP A 8 -12.66 -15.68 20.55
CA ASP A 8 -11.22 -15.57 20.28
C ASP A 8 -10.94 -15.01 18.88
N ILE A 9 -11.78 -15.38 17.90
CA ILE A 9 -11.71 -14.83 16.54
C ILE A 9 -12.04 -13.34 16.57
N GLN A 10 -13.12 -12.95 17.25
CA GLN A 10 -13.50 -11.55 17.39
C GLN A 10 -12.41 -10.72 18.06
N ARG A 11 -11.81 -11.23 19.15
CA ARG A 11 -10.69 -10.55 19.83
C ARG A 11 -9.50 -10.36 18.89
N SER A 12 -9.13 -11.38 18.12
CA SER A 12 -8.01 -11.30 17.19
C SER A 12 -8.26 -10.29 16.06
N GLY A 13 -9.50 -10.18 15.58
CA GLY A 13 -9.89 -9.17 14.59
C GLY A 13 -9.85 -7.75 15.15
N GLN A 14 -10.31 -7.56 16.40
CA GLN A 14 -10.21 -6.26 17.08
C GLN A 14 -8.76 -5.84 17.31
N GLU A 15 -7.88 -6.79 17.67
CA GLU A 15 -6.45 -6.53 17.84
C GLU A 15 -5.79 -6.07 16.53
N ILE A 16 -6.14 -6.68 15.39
CA ILE A 16 -5.65 -6.26 14.08
C ILE A 16 -6.22 -4.89 13.68
N GLY A 17 -7.52 -4.66 13.89
CA GLY A 17 -8.19 -3.41 13.51
C GLY A 17 -7.71 -2.18 14.29
N ASN A 18 -7.27 -2.39 15.53
CA ASN A 18 -6.73 -1.32 16.38
C ASN A 18 -5.21 -1.15 16.26
N LYS A 19 -4.54 -1.99 15.46
CA LYS A 19 -3.09 -1.98 15.34
C LYS A 19 -2.62 -0.74 14.57
N THR A 20 -1.63 -0.05 15.12
CA THR A 20 -0.85 0.98 14.43
C THR A 20 0.54 0.44 14.09
N TYR A 21 1.24 1.14 13.19
CA TYR A 21 2.62 0.81 12.86
C TYR A 21 3.52 0.95 14.10
N GLU A 22 4.37 -0.05 14.30
CA GLU A 22 5.46 -0.06 15.29
C GLU A 22 6.76 -0.46 14.59
N THR A 23 7.91 0.04 15.04
CA THR A 23 9.22 -0.29 14.41
C THR A 23 9.54 -1.78 14.39
N SER A 24 9.03 -2.55 15.35
CA SER A 24 9.16 -4.01 15.37
C SER A 24 8.42 -4.72 14.23
N ASP A 25 7.46 -4.06 13.56
CA ASP A 25 6.67 -4.67 12.50
C ASP A 25 7.49 -5.07 11.28
N TYR A 26 8.66 -4.47 11.06
CA TYR A 26 9.62 -4.90 10.03
C TYR A 26 10.10 -6.34 10.21
N GLN A 27 10.13 -6.84 11.45
CA GLN A 27 10.61 -8.18 11.77
C GLN A 27 9.47 -9.17 12.03
N ALA A 28 8.23 -8.67 12.06
CA ALA A 28 7.07 -9.48 12.38
C ALA A 28 6.63 -10.34 11.19
N LYS A 29 6.19 -11.58 11.48
CA LYS A 29 5.79 -12.56 10.45
C LYS A 29 4.32 -12.45 10.03
N SER A 30 3.57 -11.53 10.63
CA SER A 30 2.14 -11.37 10.33
C SER A 30 1.95 -10.51 9.10
N GLN A 31 0.98 -10.86 8.24
CA GLN A 31 0.68 -10.09 7.03
C GLN A 31 0.27 -8.65 7.35
N ALA A 32 -0.50 -8.43 8.42
CA ALA A 32 -0.90 -7.08 8.85
C ALA A 32 0.31 -6.22 9.23
N SER A 33 1.25 -6.77 10.01
CA SER A 33 2.52 -6.09 10.32
C SER A 33 3.34 -5.78 9.08
N GLY A 34 3.51 -6.76 8.19
CA GLY A 34 4.26 -6.57 6.95
C GLY A 34 3.66 -5.45 6.10
N GLY A 35 2.33 -5.41 5.96
CA GLY A 35 1.64 -4.34 5.24
C GLY A 35 1.87 -2.96 5.87
N LEU A 36 1.75 -2.85 7.21
CA LEU A 36 2.03 -1.60 7.92
C LEU A 36 3.47 -1.13 7.69
N ALA A 37 4.44 -2.03 7.83
CA ALA A 37 5.86 -1.77 7.60
C ALA A 37 6.15 -1.32 6.16
N THR A 38 5.62 -2.02 5.16
CA THR A 38 5.81 -1.67 3.73
C THR A 38 5.19 -0.31 3.39
N THR A 39 4.05 0.06 3.96
CA THR A 39 3.49 1.42 3.75
C THR A 39 4.31 2.51 4.45
N HIS A 40 4.91 2.21 5.61
CA HIS A 40 5.79 3.13 6.30
C HIS A 40 7.08 3.39 5.50
N GLU A 41 7.66 2.35 4.89
CA GLU A 41 8.80 2.47 3.97
C GLU A 41 8.44 3.33 2.77
N GLN A 42 7.37 3.00 2.04
CA GLN A 42 6.95 3.77 0.85
C GLN A 42 6.75 5.26 1.17
N VAL A 43 6.13 5.59 2.31
CA VAL A 43 5.95 7.00 2.72
C VAL A 43 7.28 7.66 3.08
N SER A 44 8.19 6.94 3.72
CA SER A 44 9.51 7.45 4.10
C SER A 44 10.41 7.65 2.88
N ASP A 45 10.37 6.72 1.93
CA ASP A 45 11.10 6.79 0.67
C ASP A 45 10.65 8.01 -0.13
N VAL A 46 9.33 8.21 -0.28
CA VAL A 46 8.80 9.41 -0.95
C VAL A 46 9.18 10.70 -0.23
N TYR A 47 9.24 10.70 1.10
CA TYR A 47 9.66 11.87 1.87
C TYR A 47 11.15 12.18 1.70
N MET A 48 12.00 11.15 1.66
CA MET A 48 13.46 11.30 1.64
C MET A 48 14.04 11.45 0.24
N GLU A 49 13.57 10.66 -0.72
CA GLU A 49 14.01 10.64 -2.12
C GLU A 49 13.18 11.57 -3.00
N GLY A 50 11.94 11.88 -2.60
CA GLY A 50 10.97 12.57 -3.44
C GLY A 50 10.19 11.60 -4.34
N THR A 51 9.46 12.14 -5.31
CA THR A 51 8.73 11.32 -6.29
C THR A 51 9.62 11.02 -7.50
N VAL A 52 9.71 9.75 -7.90
CA VAL A 52 10.35 9.36 -9.16
C VAL A 52 9.37 9.62 -10.30
N GLU A 53 9.59 10.70 -11.07
CA GLU A 53 8.80 10.97 -12.27
C GLU A 53 9.16 9.95 -13.37
N ALA A 54 8.16 9.19 -13.85
CA ALA A 54 8.37 8.28 -14.96
C ALA A 54 8.47 9.05 -16.28
N THR A 55 9.69 9.22 -16.79
CA THR A 55 9.97 9.79 -18.11
C THR A 55 10.30 8.66 -19.10
N ILE A 56 9.64 8.66 -20.26
CA ILE A 56 10.06 7.80 -21.38
C ILE A 56 11.09 8.60 -22.18
N GLU A 57 12.35 8.16 -22.17
CA GLU A 57 13.36 8.66 -23.12
C GLU A 57 12.93 8.28 -24.54
N HIS A 58 12.66 9.29 -25.38
CA HIS A 58 12.26 9.08 -26.77
C HIS A 58 13.51 9.04 -27.67
N SER A 59 13.67 7.96 -28.43
CA SER A 59 14.76 7.76 -29.39
C SER A 59 14.69 8.79 -30.53
N GLU A 60 15.79 9.52 -30.74
CA GLU A 60 16.28 10.45 -31.81
C GLU A 60 15.35 11.13 -32.85
N ASN A 61 14.04 10.83 -32.93
CA ASN A 61 13.16 11.27 -34.02
C ASN A 61 11.80 11.85 -33.56
N ALA A 62 11.61 12.17 -32.27
CA ALA A 62 10.46 12.98 -31.84
C ALA A 62 10.89 14.07 -30.86
N ASP A 63 10.19 15.20 -30.94
CA ASP A 63 10.45 16.41 -30.17
C ASP A 63 10.13 16.22 -28.67
N GLY A 64 11.14 15.80 -27.90
CA GLY A 64 11.18 15.88 -26.43
C GLY A 64 10.73 14.64 -25.65
N ASP A 65 11.14 14.59 -24.38
CA ASP A 65 10.80 13.52 -23.45
C ASP A 65 9.29 13.48 -23.17
N LEU A 66 8.68 12.31 -23.32
CA LEU A 66 7.28 12.13 -22.93
C LEU A 66 7.22 11.88 -21.42
N LYS A 67 6.73 12.89 -20.69
CA LYS A 67 6.32 12.73 -19.29
C LYS A 67 5.09 11.83 -19.24
N ILE A 68 5.19 10.67 -18.58
CA ILE A 68 4.02 9.83 -18.33
C ILE A 68 3.14 10.59 -17.33
N PRO A 69 1.87 10.87 -17.65
CA PRO A 69 0.98 11.52 -16.70
C PRO A 69 0.81 10.61 -15.49
N GLU A 70 0.96 11.17 -14.29
CA GLU A 70 0.61 10.49 -13.04
C GLU A 70 -0.90 10.31 -12.96
N GLN A 71 -1.42 9.32 -13.68
CA GLN A 71 -2.83 8.99 -13.65
C GLN A 71 -3.08 8.07 -12.46
N SER A 72 -3.51 8.65 -11.34
CA SER A 72 -4.15 7.89 -10.27
C SER A 72 -5.28 7.07 -10.89
N TYR A 73 -5.24 5.74 -10.75
CA TYR A 73 -6.32 4.88 -11.22
C TYR A 73 -7.60 5.29 -10.49
N LYS A 74 -8.53 5.94 -11.19
CA LYS A 74 -9.88 6.16 -10.66
C LYS A 74 -10.48 4.77 -10.53
N ILE A 75 -10.60 4.26 -9.31
CA ILE A 75 -11.47 3.10 -9.06
C ILE A 75 -12.85 3.57 -9.53
N ALA A 76 -13.30 3.06 -10.68
CA ALA A 76 -14.60 3.38 -11.21
C ALA A 76 -15.63 3.08 -10.12
N SER A 77 -16.26 4.12 -9.60
CA SER A 77 -17.39 4.05 -8.68
C SER A 77 -18.67 3.59 -9.37
N ASP A 78 -18.55 3.01 -10.57
CA ASP A 78 -19.67 2.65 -11.43
C ASP A 78 -20.14 1.22 -11.13
N ARG A 79 -20.35 0.93 -9.85
CA ARG A 79 -21.45 0.04 -9.49
C ARG A 79 -22.58 0.94 -9.03
N GLU A 80 -23.21 1.59 -10.00
CA GLU A 80 -24.58 2.05 -9.78
C GLU A 80 -25.40 0.82 -9.40
N THR A 81 -26.01 0.94 -8.23
CA THR A 81 -27.14 0.17 -7.77
C THR A 81 -28.26 0.20 -8.80
N GLU A 82 -28.65 -0.96 -9.33
CA GLU A 82 -30.05 -1.41 -9.44
C GLU A 82 -30.12 -2.93 -9.59
#